data_AF-K1PBN9-F1
#
_entry.id   AF-K1PBN9-F1
#
_cell.length_a   1.000
_cell.length_b   1.000
_cell.length_c   1.000
_cell.angle_alpha   90.00
_cell.angle_beta   90.00
_cell.angle_gamma   90.00
#
_symmetry.space_group_name_H-M   'P 1'
#
loop_
_entity.id
_entity.type
_entity.pdbx_description
1 polymer ?
#
loop_
_entity_poly.entity_id
_entity_poly.type
_entity_poly.pdbx_seq_one_letter_code
_entity_poly.pdbx_strand_id
1 'polypeptide(L)'
;MSCCGNNYTKSDGCCNQTTPFNRTHSRCVRDKVVPLGHDYCNGTMFNRQKQRCCEDSTLWKISSNDRRFRCCGSEVYDKRTKQCCRGSGEKKIQPKTGQCCGTGLYDSSQELCCKNQVFPSFGRRQCCGKGTYDPAHQECCGGRAMKKGLQICCKGTIYTIDYKLHLRCCGNNVYYSTTHLCCKNGIKIEKTSPNHTRCCKRNATYYSCEKQEWEKANSVCGKVSFDKQSDLCCNSEIHRGAIKTGKRCCNPGTLAYDPRNQACCYGEVKRKTERPELQFEAAWAMTNIASGTSNQTKFVMKAWAVPNFKQEKTKSDFCGKQSYDKKSDLCCNNEIHRGAHKMGKRCCNPGTLTYDPRNQICCHGEVKRIAERPELQLDFLGPDKYRVGTQQPDQVCDEGLGLSKLHKSHILDPHLAEMFSAIGYGLW
;
A
#
# COMPACT_ATOMS: atom_id res chain seq x y z
N MET A 1 11.31 -57.06 23.03
CA MET A 1 10.17 -57.56 22.24
C MET A 1 9.02 -57.83 23.20
N SER A 2 7.83 -57.26 22.97
CA SER A 2 6.66 -57.48 23.83
C SER A 2 5.83 -58.67 23.33
N CYS A 3 6.32 -59.89 23.60
CA CYS A 3 5.66 -61.12 23.18
C CYS A 3 4.50 -61.46 24.13
N CYS A 4 3.28 -61.58 23.59
CA CYS A 4 2.07 -61.81 24.37
C CYS A 4 1.88 -63.29 24.75
N GLY A 5 2.84 -63.84 25.48
CA GLY A 5 2.96 -65.28 25.72
C GLY A 5 3.33 -66.08 24.46
N ASN A 6 3.30 -67.41 24.59
CA ASN A 6 3.82 -68.33 23.58
C ASN A 6 2.74 -68.93 22.65
N ASN A 7 1.45 -68.74 22.96
CA ASN A 7 0.31 -69.18 22.15
C ASN A 7 -0.38 -67.95 21.52
N TYR A 8 -0.05 -67.64 20.27
CA TYR A 8 -0.58 -66.47 19.57
C TYR A 8 -0.86 -66.77 18.10
N THR A 9 -2.11 -66.62 17.67
CA THR A 9 -2.52 -66.69 16.26
C THR A 9 -2.59 -65.29 15.64
N LYS A 10 -2.58 -65.20 14.31
CA LYS A 10 -2.66 -63.92 13.58
C LYS A 10 -3.96 -63.13 13.85
N SER A 11 -4.98 -63.79 14.39
CA SER A 11 -6.27 -63.26 14.83
C SER A 11 -6.28 -62.70 16.26
N ASP A 12 -5.28 -63.01 17.09
CA ASP A 12 -5.29 -62.65 18.52
C ASP A 12 -4.80 -61.22 18.77
N GLY A 13 -5.31 -60.59 19.83
CA GLY A 13 -4.86 -59.33 20.40
C GLY A 13 -4.20 -59.57 21.75
N CYS A 14 -3.54 -58.55 22.28
CA CYS A 14 -2.85 -58.62 23.57
C CYS A 14 -3.44 -57.62 24.57
N CYS A 15 -3.61 -58.05 25.81
CA CYS A 15 -4.07 -57.22 26.92
C CYS A 15 -3.07 -57.30 28.09
N ASN A 16 -2.78 -56.16 28.73
CA ASN A 16 -1.74 -56.04 29.77
C ASN A 16 -0.35 -56.58 29.39
N GLN A 17 -0.03 -56.63 28.08
CA GLN A 17 1.19 -57.24 27.50
C GLN A 17 1.39 -58.76 27.76
N THR A 18 0.60 -59.39 28.64
CA THR A 18 0.74 -60.79 29.05
C THR A 18 -0.43 -61.69 28.62
N THR A 19 -1.62 -61.12 28.38
CA THR A 19 -2.87 -61.88 28.21
C THR A 19 -3.34 -61.85 26.76
N PRO A 20 -3.16 -62.93 25.97
CA PRO A 20 -3.71 -63.02 24.62
C PRO A 20 -5.25 -63.18 24.65
N PHE A 21 -5.93 -62.67 23.61
CA PHE A 21 -7.38 -62.83 23.43
C PHE A 21 -7.77 -62.81 21.95
N ASN A 22 -8.78 -63.59 21.55
CA ASN A 22 -9.28 -63.56 20.17
C ASN A 22 -10.05 -62.24 19.89
N ARG A 23 -9.61 -61.47 18.89
CA ARG A 23 -10.21 -60.18 18.49
C ARG A 23 -11.63 -60.29 17.92
N THR A 24 -12.06 -61.48 17.46
CA THR A 24 -13.42 -61.66 16.93
C THR A 24 -14.49 -61.74 18.03
N HIS A 25 -14.10 -62.08 19.26
CA HIS A 25 -15.03 -62.31 20.38
C HIS A 25 -14.78 -61.39 21.58
N SER A 26 -13.56 -60.87 21.76
CA SER A 26 -13.14 -60.07 22.91
C SER A 26 -12.28 -58.86 22.53
N ARG A 27 -12.09 -57.96 23.49
CA ARG A 27 -11.19 -56.80 23.42
C ARG A 27 -10.52 -56.53 24.77
N CYS A 28 -9.40 -55.82 24.77
CA CYS A 28 -8.81 -55.28 26.00
C CYS A 28 -9.50 -53.97 26.43
N VAL A 29 -9.77 -53.80 27.73
CA VAL A 29 -10.17 -52.53 28.35
C VAL A 29 -9.60 -52.46 29.77
N ARG A 30 -8.86 -51.38 30.11
CA ARG A 30 -8.21 -51.19 31.41
C ARG A 30 -7.52 -52.48 31.89
N ASP A 31 -6.70 -53.03 31.00
CA ASP A 31 -5.85 -54.20 31.24
C ASP A 31 -6.60 -55.52 31.58
N LYS A 32 -7.92 -55.55 31.34
CA LYS A 32 -8.77 -56.74 31.40
C LYS A 32 -9.31 -57.10 30.02
N VAL A 33 -9.37 -58.40 29.72
CA VAL A 33 -10.06 -58.93 28.55
C VAL A 33 -11.56 -58.93 28.82
N VAL A 34 -12.34 -58.33 27.92
CA VAL A 34 -13.80 -58.23 28.01
C VAL A 34 -14.44 -58.71 26.70
N PRO A 35 -15.54 -59.48 26.73
CA PRO A 35 -16.28 -59.84 25.52
C PRO A 35 -16.73 -58.60 24.73
N LEU A 36 -16.88 -58.75 23.42
CA LEU A 36 -17.51 -57.71 22.60
C LEU A 36 -18.93 -57.42 23.12
N GLY A 37 -19.33 -56.15 23.01
CA GLY A 37 -20.56 -55.65 23.63
C GLY A 37 -20.51 -55.43 25.14
N HIS A 38 -19.44 -55.78 25.86
CA HIS A 38 -19.29 -55.56 27.30
C HIS A 38 -18.21 -54.51 27.63
N ASP A 39 -18.25 -53.95 28.84
CA ASP A 39 -17.32 -52.94 29.36
C ASP A 39 -17.24 -53.00 30.90
N TYR A 40 -16.39 -52.17 31.53
CA TYR A 40 -16.25 -52.07 32.99
C TYR A 40 -16.67 -50.71 33.56
N CYS A 41 -17.40 -50.72 34.68
CA CYS A 41 -17.83 -49.57 35.48
C CYS A 41 -17.52 -49.85 36.96
N ASN A 42 -16.74 -49.00 37.64
CA ASN A 42 -16.28 -49.21 39.01
C ASN A 42 -15.92 -50.69 39.33
N GLY A 43 -15.02 -51.29 38.52
CA GLY A 43 -14.62 -52.70 38.63
C GLY A 43 -15.64 -53.75 38.14
N THR A 44 -16.92 -53.40 38.02
CA THR A 44 -18.03 -54.30 37.64
C THR A 44 -18.17 -54.38 36.12
N MET A 45 -18.29 -55.61 35.57
CA MET A 45 -18.55 -55.81 34.14
C MET A 45 -20.02 -55.55 33.81
N PHE A 46 -20.31 -54.83 32.72
CA PHE A 46 -21.67 -54.53 32.28
C PHE A 46 -21.87 -54.73 30.78
N ASN A 47 -23.12 -54.97 30.37
CA ASN A 47 -23.51 -55.14 28.98
C ASN A 47 -23.87 -53.79 28.35
N ARG A 48 -23.10 -53.33 27.35
CA ARG A 48 -23.24 -52.01 26.72
C ARG A 48 -24.52 -51.82 25.89
N GLN A 49 -25.31 -52.87 25.65
CA GLN A 49 -26.61 -52.74 24.97
C GLN A 49 -27.76 -52.48 25.96
N LYS A 50 -27.62 -52.95 27.21
CA LYS A 50 -28.63 -52.89 28.28
C LYS A 50 -28.26 -51.95 29.43
N GLN A 51 -27.01 -51.52 29.52
CA GLN A 51 -26.48 -50.71 30.62
C GLN A 51 -25.49 -49.65 30.13
N ARG A 52 -25.37 -48.55 30.87
CA ARG A 52 -24.49 -47.41 30.56
C ARG A 52 -23.77 -46.94 31.83
N CYS A 53 -22.45 -46.93 31.80
CA CYS A 53 -21.62 -46.34 32.84
C CYS A 53 -21.40 -44.84 32.61
N CYS A 54 -21.42 -44.05 33.69
CA CYS A 54 -21.14 -42.62 33.69
C CYS A 54 -20.11 -42.27 34.78
N GLU A 55 -19.10 -41.47 34.39
CA GLU A 55 -17.97 -41.03 35.24
C GLU A 55 -17.33 -42.16 36.06
N ASP A 56 -17.23 -43.34 35.44
CA ASP A 56 -16.68 -44.60 35.96
C ASP A 56 -17.20 -45.08 37.32
N SER A 57 -18.25 -44.43 37.84
CA SER A 57 -18.78 -44.58 39.19
C SER A 57 -20.23 -45.08 39.21
N THR A 58 -21.07 -44.60 38.29
CA THR A 58 -22.52 -44.88 38.30
C THR A 58 -22.95 -45.71 37.09
N LEU A 59 -23.60 -46.85 37.34
CA LEU A 59 -24.04 -47.80 36.31
C LEU A 59 -25.58 -47.80 36.17
N TRP A 60 -26.05 -47.30 35.03
CA TRP A 60 -27.49 -47.18 34.73
C TRP A 60 -27.99 -48.35 33.88
N LYS A 61 -29.23 -48.78 34.12
CA LYS A 61 -29.99 -49.71 33.24
C LYS A 61 -30.72 -48.89 32.17
N ILE A 62 -30.73 -49.36 30.91
CA ILE A 62 -31.40 -48.70 29.77
C ILE A 62 -32.26 -49.70 29.00
N SER A 63 -33.44 -49.27 28.54
CA SER A 63 -34.49 -50.20 28.05
C SER A 63 -34.21 -50.79 26.67
N SER A 64 -33.65 -50.03 25.72
CA SER A 64 -33.03 -50.55 24.50
C SER A 64 -32.31 -49.46 23.67
N ASN A 65 -31.42 -49.89 22.78
CA ASN A 65 -30.64 -49.07 21.83
C ASN A 65 -29.79 -47.96 22.47
N ASP A 66 -28.69 -48.39 23.10
CA ASP A 66 -27.64 -47.57 23.76
C ASP A 66 -27.16 -46.33 22.99
N ARG A 67 -27.25 -46.32 21.66
CA ARG A 67 -26.89 -45.14 20.85
C ARG A 67 -27.70 -43.90 21.21
N ARG A 68 -28.86 -44.03 21.86
CA ARG A 68 -29.72 -42.91 22.28
C ARG A 68 -29.33 -42.30 23.63
N PHE A 69 -28.94 -43.11 24.61
CA PHE A 69 -28.63 -42.65 25.95
C PHE A 69 -27.17 -42.16 26.07
N ARG A 70 -26.96 -41.04 26.77
CA ARG A 70 -25.67 -40.37 26.97
C ARG A 70 -25.51 -39.93 28.42
N CYS A 71 -24.27 -39.80 28.89
CA CYS A 71 -23.97 -39.33 30.23
C CYS A 71 -23.85 -37.80 30.31
N CYS A 72 -24.29 -37.23 31.43
CA CYS A 72 -24.06 -35.84 31.81
C CYS A 72 -23.70 -35.80 33.30
N GLY A 73 -22.41 -35.67 33.61
CA GLY A 73 -21.95 -36.05 34.95
C GLY A 73 -22.13 -37.56 35.15
N SER A 74 -22.55 -37.94 36.37
CA SER A 74 -22.95 -39.30 36.75
C SER A 74 -24.31 -39.74 36.20
N GLU A 75 -25.15 -38.84 35.68
CA GLU A 75 -26.52 -39.13 35.22
C GLU A 75 -26.61 -39.51 33.73
N VAL A 76 -27.68 -40.22 33.33
CA VAL A 76 -28.02 -40.51 31.92
C VAL A 76 -29.19 -39.70 31.38
N TYR A 77 -29.15 -39.35 30.09
CA TYR A 77 -30.24 -38.68 29.38
C TYR A 77 -30.47 -39.23 27.97
N ASP A 78 -31.72 -39.13 27.47
CA ASP A 78 -32.07 -39.39 26.07
C ASP A 78 -31.64 -38.20 25.19
N LYS A 79 -30.67 -38.41 24.29
CA LYS A 79 -30.12 -37.35 23.40
C LYS A 79 -31.10 -36.82 22.33
N ARG A 80 -32.28 -37.44 22.21
CA ARG A 80 -33.36 -37.01 21.31
C ARG A 80 -34.13 -35.84 21.91
N THR A 81 -34.44 -35.90 23.20
CA THR A 81 -35.29 -34.92 23.92
C THR A 81 -34.50 -34.01 24.87
N LYS A 82 -33.34 -34.44 25.34
CA LYS A 82 -32.48 -33.71 26.27
C LYS A 82 -31.05 -33.57 25.73
N GLN A 83 -30.27 -32.68 26.34
CA GLN A 83 -28.86 -32.40 26.06
C GLN A 83 -28.08 -32.18 27.37
N CYS A 84 -26.75 -32.21 27.29
CA CYS A 84 -25.86 -31.97 28.43
C CYS A 84 -25.14 -30.63 28.26
N CYS A 85 -25.55 -29.62 29.02
CA CYS A 85 -24.88 -28.32 29.07
C CYS A 85 -23.75 -28.37 30.11
N ARG A 86 -22.61 -27.75 29.79
CA ARG A 86 -21.36 -27.85 30.56
C ARG A 86 -20.87 -26.46 30.97
N GLY A 87 -20.81 -26.23 32.28
CA GLY A 87 -20.33 -25.00 32.89
C GLY A 87 -18.88 -25.07 33.36
N SER A 88 -18.55 -24.22 34.32
CA SER A 88 -17.22 -24.07 34.90
C SER A 88 -16.93 -25.19 35.92
N GLY A 89 -16.84 -26.43 35.44
CA GLY A 89 -16.72 -27.66 36.24
C GLY A 89 -18.02 -28.47 36.31
N GLU A 90 -19.16 -27.78 36.33
CA GLU A 90 -20.49 -28.38 36.40
C GLU A 90 -21.00 -28.95 35.06
N LYS A 91 -21.92 -29.91 35.14
CA LYS A 91 -22.63 -30.54 34.02
C LYS A 91 -24.10 -30.64 34.41
N LYS A 92 -25.01 -30.20 33.54
CA LYS A 92 -26.46 -30.22 33.81
C LYS A 92 -27.24 -30.71 32.59
N ILE A 93 -28.17 -31.62 32.82
CA ILE A 93 -29.11 -32.08 31.79
C ILE A 93 -30.15 -30.96 31.56
N GLN A 94 -30.34 -30.59 30.30
CA GLN A 94 -31.31 -29.57 29.86
C GLN A 94 -32.21 -30.14 28.75
N PRO A 95 -33.42 -29.58 28.52
CA PRO A 95 -34.21 -29.94 27.34
C PRO A 95 -33.51 -29.50 26.04
N LYS A 96 -33.85 -30.16 24.93
CA LYS A 96 -33.25 -29.90 23.62
C LYS A 96 -33.98 -28.80 22.84
N THR A 97 -34.29 -27.70 23.51
CA THR A 97 -35.14 -26.59 23.02
C THR A 97 -34.36 -25.30 22.70
N GLY A 98 -33.08 -25.22 23.07
CA GLY A 98 -32.21 -24.06 22.82
C GLY A 98 -30.73 -24.45 22.79
N GLN A 99 -29.83 -23.47 22.72
CA GLN A 99 -28.38 -23.71 22.74
C GLN A 99 -27.86 -23.66 24.18
N CYS A 100 -26.81 -24.42 24.50
CA CYS A 100 -26.23 -24.42 25.86
C CYS A 100 -25.34 -23.19 26.11
N CYS A 101 -25.57 -22.47 27.22
CA CYS A 101 -24.61 -21.53 27.78
C CYS A 101 -24.26 -21.93 29.22
N GLY A 102 -23.02 -22.36 29.45
CA GLY A 102 -22.66 -22.99 30.71
C GLY A 102 -23.54 -24.21 31.00
N THR A 103 -24.18 -24.23 32.16
CA THR A 103 -25.18 -25.25 32.56
C THR A 103 -26.63 -24.87 32.16
N GLY A 104 -26.87 -23.68 31.62
CA GLY A 104 -28.18 -23.19 31.18
C GLY A 104 -28.42 -23.32 29.67
N LEU A 105 -29.61 -22.88 29.25
CA LEU A 105 -29.94 -22.65 27.84
C LEU A 105 -30.00 -21.15 27.54
N TYR A 106 -29.84 -20.77 26.27
CA TYR A 106 -30.07 -19.42 25.76
C TYR A 106 -30.70 -19.45 24.36
N ASP A 107 -31.38 -18.37 23.99
CA ASP A 107 -31.90 -18.13 22.65
C ASP A 107 -30.86 -17.40 21.79
N SER A 108 -30.23 -18.11 20.84
CA SER A 108 -29.24 -17.52 19.93
C SER A 108 -29.78 -16.48 18.94
N SER A 109 -31.09 -16.22 18.91
CA SER A 109 -31.70 -15.16 18.09
C SER A 109 -31.83 -13.82 18.84
N GLN A 110 -31.91 -13.85 20.18
CA GLN A 110 -32.07 -12.65 21.03
C GLN A 110 -30.95 -12.48 22.06
N GLU A 111 -30.11 -13.50 22.28
CA GLU A 111 -29.12 -13.56 23.35
C GLU A 111 -27.75 -14.06 22.85
N LEU A 112 -26.71 -13.73 23.62
CA LEU A 112 -25.31 -14.02 23.31
C LEU A 112 -24.63 -14.66 24.53
N CYS A 113 -24.03 -15.83 24.35
CA CYS A 113 -23.30 -16.55 25.39
C CYS A 113 -21.80 -16.19 25.44
N CYS A 114 -21.35 -15.60 26.55
CA CYS A 114 -19.96 -15.20 26.78
C CYS A 114 -19.41 -15.87 28.05
N LYS A 115 -18.49 -16.84 27.90
CA LYS A 115 -17.87 -17.62 29.00
C LYS A 115 -18.88 -18.06 30.07
N ASN A 116 -19.91 -18.81 29.66
CA ASN A 116 -20.96 -19.37 30.51
C ASN A 116 -21.92 -18.34 31.14
N GLN A 117 -21.95 -17.09 30.64
CA GLN A 117 -22.93 -16.07 31.02
C GLN A 117 -23.71 -15.60 29.78
N VAL A 118 -25.02 -15.38 29.94
CA VAL A 118 -25.94 -14.99 28.86
C VAL A 118 -26.19 -13.48 28.92
N PHE A 119 -26.23 -12.82 27.75
CA PHE A 119 -26.47 -11.39 27.62
C PHE A 119 -27.46 -11.09 26.49
N PRO A 120 -28.33 -10.08 26.61
CA PRO A 120 -29.18 -9.65 25.51
C PRO A 120 -28.36 -9.16 24.30
N SER A 121 -28.74 -9.63 23.11
CA SER A 121 -28.12 -9.31 21.82
C SER A 121 -28.75 -8.07 21.15
N PHE A 122 -29.24 -7.11 21.94
CA PHE A 122 -29.73 -5.83 21.42
C PHE A 122 -28.55 -5.00 20.88
N GLY A 123 -28.50 -4.85 19.55
CA GLY A 123 -27.38 -4.28 18.79
C GLY A 123 -26.35 -5.34 18.37
N ARG A 124 -25.35 -4.96 17.55
CA ARG A 124 -24.31 -5.88 17.05
C ARG A 124 -23.27 -6.27 18.12
N ARG A 125 -23.70 -6.54 19.36
CA ARG A 125 -22.82 -6.82 20.51
C ARG A 125 -21.94 -8.06 20.26
N GLN A 126 -20.75 -8.05 20.83
CA GLN A 126 -19.78 -9.15 20.76
C GLN A 126 -19.28 -9.51 22.16
N CYS A 127 -18.84 -10.75 22.35
CA CYS A 127 -18.29 -11.20 23.63
C CYS A 127 -16.91 -10.60 23.90
N CYS A 128 -16.69 -10.17 25.14
CA CYS A 128 -15.36 -9.88 25.66
C CYS A 128 -15.19 -10.47 27.06
N GLY A 129 -14.40 -11.55 27.15
CA GLY A 129 -14.17 -12.25 28.41
C GLY A 129 -15.48 -12.82 28.96
N LYS A 130 -15.93 -12.32 30.12
CA LYS A 130 -17.21 -12.67 30.74
C LYS A 130 -18.37 -11.73 30.35
N GLY A 131 -18.10 -10.59 29.71
CA GLY A 131 -19.11 -9.60 29.35
C GLY A 131 -19.32 -9.45 27.84
N THR A 132 -20.07 -8.43 27.46
CA THR A 132 -20.24 -7.99 26.06
C THR A 132 -19.67 -6.59 25.83
N TYR A 133 -19.43 -6.25 24.56
CA TYR A 133 -19.07 -4.91 24.10
C TYR A 133 -19.79 -4.58 22.79
N ASP A 134 -19.95 -3.28 22.51
CA ASP A 134 -20.46 -2.79 21.22
C ASP A 134 -19.28 -2.53 20.25
N PRO A 135 -19.11 -3.30 19.15
CA PRO A 135 -18.01 -3.11 18.22
C PRO A 135 -18.09 -1.81 17.41
N ALA A 136 -19.18 -1.03 17.44
CA ALA A 136 -19.19 0.32 16.86
C ALA A 136 -18.28 1.26 17.69
N HIS A 137 -18.48 1.30 19.01
CA HIS A 137 -17.81 2.27 19.91
C HIS A 137 -16.73 1.66 20.83
N GLN A 138 -16.56 0.33 20.84
CA GLN A 138 -15.68 -0.38 21.77
C GLN A 138 -14.89 -1.51 21.08
N GLU A 139 -13.87 -2.02 21.78
CA GLU A 139 -13.03 -3.16 21.40
C GLU A 139 -12.81 -4.07 22.62
N CYS A 140 -12.39 -5.32 22.41
CA CYS A 140 -12.08 -6.25 23.49
C CYS A 140 -10.59 -6.25 23.85
N CYS A 141 -10.25 -6.09 25.13
CA CYS A 141 -8.89 -6.17 25.63
C CYS A 141 -8.81 -7.04 26.89
N GLY A 142 -8.03 -8.13 26.85
CA GLY A 142 -7.80 -8.99 28.02
C GLY A 142 -9.08 -9.65 28.61
N GLY A 143 -10.20 -9.60 27.89
CA GLY A 143 -11.51 -9.99 28.42
C GLY A 143 -12.29 -8.90 29.16
N ARG A 144 -11.94 -7.62 28.94
CA ARG A 144 -12.70 -6.42 29.34
C ARG A 144 -12.96 -5.52 28.12
N ALA A 145 -14.13 -4.89 28.06
CA ALA A 145 -14.45 -3.93 27.03
C ALA A 145 -13.66 -2.62 27.23
N MET A 146 -13.18 -2.02 26.13
CA MET A 146 -12.51 -0.71 26.13
C MET A 146 -13.12 0.22 25.06
N LYS A 147 -13.20 1.52 25.35
CA LYS A 147 -13.75 2.52 24.43
C LYS A 147 -12.78 2.82 23.27
N LYS A 148 -13.28 2.82 22.03
CA LYS A 148 -12.60 3.40 20.87
C LYS A 148 -12.40 4.91 21.11
N GLY A 149 -11.43 5.50 20.41
CA GLY A 149 -10.95 6.87 20.69
C GLY A 149 -10.15 6.99 21.99
N LEU A 150 -10.76 6.65 23.13
CA LEU A 150 -10.28 7.01 24.48
C LEU A 150 -9.35 5.99 25.18
N GLN A 151 -9.28 4.74 24.70
CA GLN A 151 -8.53 3.67 25.39
C GLN A 151 -7.70 2.81 24.43
N ILE A 152 -6.61 2.22 24.92
CA ILE A 152 -5.68 1.37 24.16
C ILE A 152 -5.35 0.07 24.92
N CYS A 153 -5.17 -1.03 24.17
CA CYS A 153 -4.91 -2.36 24.71
C CYS A 153 -3.44 -2.81 24.54
N CYS A 154 -2.71 -2.99 25.63
CA CYS A 154 -1.33 -3.48 25.61
C CYS A 154 -1.22 -4.84 26.32
N LYS A 155 -1.05 -5.92 25.55
CA LYS A 155 -1.00 -7.33 26.02
C LYS A 155 -2.16 -7.75 26.96
N GLY A 156 -3.32 -7.10 26.86
CA GLY A 156 -4.51 -7.37 27.69
C GLY A 156 -4.74 -6.36 28.81
N THR A 157 -3.81 -5.44 29.07
CA THR A 157 -4.02 -4.29 29.96
C THR A 157 -4.64 -3.13 29.18
N ILE A 158 -5.70 -2.52 29.73
CA ILE A 158 -6.34 -1.33 29.17
C ILE A 158 -5.72 -0.08 29.80
N TYR A 159 -5.38 0.90 28.97
CA TYR A 159 -4.96 2.24 29.39
C TYR A 159 -5.95 3.28 28.85
N THR A 160 -6.37 4.22 29.70
CA THR A 160 -7.13 5.43 29.32
C THR A 160 -6.16 6.54 28.96
N ILE A 161 -6.47 7.29 27.91
CA ILE A 161 -5.59 8.27 27.27
C ILE A 161 -6.40 9.43 26.69
N ASP A 162 -5.93 10.66 26.85
CA ASP A 162 -6.67 11.86 26.44
C ASP A 162 -6.72 12.04 24.91
N TYR A 163 -5.67 11.57 24.22
CA TYR A 163 -5.59 11.56 22.76
C TYR A 163 -4.78 10.35 22.26
N LYS A 164 -5.26 9.67 21.21
CA LYS A 164 -4.58 8.51 20.60
C LYS A 164 -3.37 8.84 19.74
N LEU A 165 -3.06 10.12 19.50
CA LEU A 165 -2.06 10.52 18.53
C LEU A 165 -0.67 9.97 18.92
N HIS A 166 -0.08 9.19 18.01
CA HIS A 166 1.18 8.47 18.17
C HIS A 166 1.26 7.44 19.32
N LEU A 167 0.22 7.19 20.10
CA LEU A 167 0.26 6.21 21.20
C LEU A 167 0.30 4.75 20.68
N ARG A 168 1.21 3.95 21.23
CA ARG A 168 1.46 2.54 20.86
C ARG A 168 1.76 1.70 22.10
N CYS A 169 1.74 0.38 21.94
CA CYS A 169 2.04 -0.58 23.01
C CYS A 169 3.45 -1.16 22.89
N CYS A 170 4.16 -1.24 24.01
CA CYS A 170 5.41 -1.96 24.15
C CYS A 170 5.34 -2.98 25.30
N GLY A 171 5.28 -4.27 24.94
CA GLY A 171 4.95 -5.31 25.90
C GLY A 171 3.59 -5.01 26.55
N ASN A 172 3.59 -4.87 27.87
CA ASN A 172 2.39 -4.55 28.66
C ASN A 172 2.12 -3.04 28.74
N ASN A 173 3.10 -2.17 28.43
CA ASN A 173 3.04 -0.73 28.69
C ASN A 173 2.65 0.09 27.45
N VAL A 174 2.08 1.28 27.67
CA VAL A 174 1.92 2.31 26.64
C VAL A 174 3.19 3.14 26.42
N TYR A 175 3.36 3.69 25.22
CA TYR A 175 4.36 4.71 24.91
C TYR A 175 3.89 5.63 23.77
N TYR A 176 4.33 6.89 23.78
CA TYR A 176 4.18 7.79 22.63
C TYR A 176 5.28 7.48 21.60
N SER A 177 4.91 7.08 20.38
CA SER A 177 5.87 6.73 19.32
C SER A 177 6.56 7.93 18.66
N THR A 178 6.24 9.16 19.11
CA THR A 178 7.04 10.36 18.94
C THR A 178 8.27 10.39 19.86
N THR A 179 8.10 10.13 21.16
CA THR A 179 9.16 10.27 22.18
C THR A 179 9.84 8.97 22.56
N HIS A 180 9.30 7.81 22.20
CA HIS A 180 9.86 6.50 22.58
C HIS A 180 9.83 5.50 21.41
N LEU A 181 10.60 4.41 21.55
CA LEU A 181 10.54 3.20 20.73
C LEU A 181 10.21 1.97 21.59
N CYS A 182 9.73 0.92 20.92
CA CYS A 182 9.64 -0.41 21.49
C CYS A 182 10.63 -1.37 20.82
N CYS A 183 11.39 -2.09 21.64
CA CYS A 183 12.40 -3.03 21.19
C CYS A 183 12.04 -4.48 21.55
N LYS A 184 12.90 -5.43 21.14
CA LYS A 184 12.72 -6.86 21.44
C LYS A 184 12.50 -7.07 22.95
N ASN A 185 11.70 -8.07 23.29
CA ASN A 185 11.25 -8.39 24.65
C ASN A 185 10.32 -7.34 25.31
N GLY A 186 9.96 -6.25 24.62
CA GLY A 186 9.06 -5.22 25.17
C GLY A 186 9.76 -4.14 25.98
N ILE A 187 11.06 -3.95 25.78
CA ILE A 187 11.82 -2.85 26.37
C ILE A 187 11.38 -1.55 25.69
N LYS A 188 10.80 -0.63 26.47
CA LYS A 188 10.48 0.75 26.07
C LYS A 188 11.73 1.62 26.29
N ILE A 189 12.11 2.43 25.32
CA ILE A 189 13.25 3.36 25.46
C ILE A 189 12.99 4.71 24.79
N GLU A 190 13.55 5.79 25.32
CA GLU A 190 13.26 7.19 25.00
C GLU A 190 14.14 7.79 23.89
N LYS A 191 13.52 8.32 22.83
CA LYS A 191 14.22 8.84 21.67
C LYS A 191 14.96 10.16 21.97
N THR A 192 16.28 10.14 21.85
CA THR A 192 17.13 11.35 21.74
C THR A 192 17.05 12.05 20.37
N SER A 193 16.27 11.50 19.42
CA SER A 193 16.12 11.98 18.05
C SER A 193 14.79 11.53 17.41
N PRO A 194 14.04 12.41 16.72
CA PRO A 194 12.85 11.99 15.96
C PRO A 194 13.12 10.87 14.94
N ASN A 195 14.33 10.86 14.37
CA ASN A 195 14.80 9.91 13.35
C ASN A 195 14.99 8.48 13.89
N HIS A 196 14.92 8.27 15.21
CA HIS A 196 14.93 6.94 15.81
C HIS A 196 13.59 6.23 15.51
N THR A 197 13.66 5.26 14.59
CA THR A 197 12.50 4.51 14.07
C THR A 197 12.55 3.01 14.32
N ARG A 198 13.71 2.45 14.68
CA ARG A 198 13.94 1.01 14.88
C ARG A 198 14.97 0.74 15.99
N CYS A 199 15.03 -0.49 16.46
CA CYS A 199 16.03 -0.97 17.43
C CYS A 199 16.96 -2.02 16.82
N CYS A 200 18.23 -2.07 17.22
CA CYS A 200 19.18 -3.01 16.62
C CYS A 200 19.27 -4.37 17.33
N LYS A 201 19.61 -5.40 16.55
CA LYS A 201 19.49 -6.84 16.90
C LYS A 201 20.29 -7.32 18.12
N ARG A 202 21.35 -6.62 18.54
CA ARG A 202 22.30 -7.12 19.57
C ARG A 202 21.95 -6.66 21.00
N ASN A 203 22.05 -5.37 21.33
CA ASN A 203 21.97 -4.89 22.72
C ASN A 203 20.71 -4.06 23.05
N ALA A 204 19.66 -4.10 22.21
CA ALA A 204 18.42 -3.34 22.41
C ALA A 204 18.63 -1.83 22.66
N THR A 205 19.59 -1.21 21.97
CA THR A 205 19.79 0.24 21.90
C THR A 205 19.14 0.82 20.64
N TYR A 206 18.88 2.14 20.62
CA TYR A 206 18.46 2.85 19.40
C TYR A 206 19.60 2.80 18.38
N TYR A 207 19.32 2.40 17.14
CA TYR A 207 20.12 2.76 15.98
C TYR A 207 19.34 2.45 14.70
N SER A 208 19.57 3.25 13.67
CA SER A 208 19.49 2.78 12.30
C SER A 208 20.67 1.83 12.05
N CYS A 209 20.49 0.53 12.20
CA CYS A 209 21.43 -0.42 11.62
C CYS A 209 21.24 -0.36 10.09
N GLU A 210 22.29 -0.17 9.27
CA GLU A 210 23.72 -0.38 9.54
C GLU A 210 24.55 0.91 9.79
N LYS A 211 25.88 0.75 9.94
CA LYS A 211 26.79 1.65 10.69
C LYS A 211 26.68 3.16 10.41
N GLN A 212 26.35 3.88 11.49
CA GLN A 212 26.83 5.23 11.89
C GLN A 212 26.32 6.47 11.10
N GLU A 213 26.01 7.52 11.87
CA GLU A 213 26.00 8.95 11.48
C GLU A 213 25.01 9.43 10.39
N TRP A 214 23.80 8.85 10.31
CA TRP A 214 22.62 9.52 9.71
C TRP A 214 22.00 10.56 10.69
N GLU A 215 22.83 11.48 11.21
CA GLU A 215 22.43 12.37 12.29
C GLU A 215 21.50 13.51 11.84
N LYS A 216 20.21 13.34 12.19
CA LYS A 216 19.13 14.34 12.32
C LYS A 216 18.69 15.14 11.10
N ALA A 217 19.56 15.53 10.20
CA ALA A 217 19.26 16.47 9.12
C ALA A 217 19.59 15.89 7.73
N ASN A 218 19.50 16.75 6.71
CA ASN A 218 20.29 16.64 5.48
C ASN A 218 19.82 15.56 4.47
N SER A 219 19.88 15.85 3.17
CA SER A 219 19.64 14.84 2.13
C SER A 219 20.91 13.98 1.97
N VAL A 220 20.77 12.79 1.38
CA VAL A 220 21.94 12.04 0.89
C VAL A 220 22.21 12.46 -0.56
N CYS A 221 23.47 12.71 -0.88
CA CYS A 221 23.99 12.86 -2.23
C CYS A 221 24.98 11.72 -2.49
N GLY A 222 24.67 10.83 -3.43
CA GLY A 222 25.44 9.60 -3.63
C GLY A 222 25.49 8.73 -2.37
N LYS A 223 26.58 8.87 -1.59
CA LYS A 223 26.84 8.15 -0.34
C LYS A 223 27.05 9.05 0.88
N VAL A 224 26.93 10.38 0.75
CA VAL A 224 27.30 11.37 1.78
C VAL A 224 26.12 12.31 2.09
N SER A 225 25.99 12.79 3.32
CA SER A 225 24.91 13.71 3.74
C SER A 225 25.24 15.20 3.49
N PHE A 226 24.25 15.98 3.05
CA PHE A 226 24.36 17.42 2.75
C PHE A 226 23.13 18.23 3.15
N ASP A 227 23.32 19.46 3.63
CA ASP A 227 22.22 20.29 4.11
C ASP A 227 21.31 20.77 2.97
N LYS A 228 20.01 20.41 3.03
CA LYS A 228 19.01 20.82 2.03
C LYS A 228 18.72 22.33 2.04
N GLN A 229 19.16 23.05 3.06
CA GLN A 229 18.93 24.48 3.26
C GLN A 229 20.18 25.34 2.95
N SER A 230 21.39 24.75 2.93
CA SER A 230 22.61 25.48 2.54
C SER A 230 23.40 24.86 1.40
N ASP A 231 23.42 23.54 1.29
CA ASP A 231 24.31 22.78 0.41
C ASP A 231 23.52 22.25 -0.80
N LEU A 232 24.20 22.04 -1.92
CA LEU A 232 23.56 21.59 -3.16
C LEU A 232 24.16 20.25 -3.63
N CYS A 233 23.30 19.30 -4.01
CA CYS A 233 23.70 18.00 -4.52
C CYS A 233 23.51 17.92 -6.03
N CYS A 234 24.60 17.64 -6.75
CA CYS A 234 24.62 17.54 -8.20
C CYS A 234 25.24 16.19 -8.58
N ASN A 235 24.44 15.26 -9.08
CA ASN A 235 24.82 13.90 -9.50
C ASN A 235 25.86 13.19 -8.60
N SER A 236 25.59 13.19 -7.29
CA SER A 236 26.40 12.59 -6.21
C SER A 236 27.53 13.44 -5.61
N GLU A 237 27.83 14.64 -6.12
CA GLU A 237 28.73 15.60 -5.45
C GLU A 237 28.00 16.70 -4.66
N ILE A 238 28.64 17.17 -3.59
CA ILE A 238 28.09 18.10 -2.60
C ILE A 238 28.82 19.43 -2.65
N HIS A 239 28.09 20.49 -2.99
CA HIS A 239 28.57 21.86 -3.02
C HIS A 239 28.08 22.59 -1.76
N ARG A 240 28.95 22.70 -0.75
CA ARG A 240 28.56 23.31 0.55
C ARG A 240 28.30 24.81 0.42
N GLY A 241 27.26 25.31 1.10
CA GLY A 241 26.84 26.72 1.04
C GLY A 241 26.31 27.20 -0.32
N ALA A 242 26.16 26.30 -1.31
CA ALA A 242 25.75 26.63 -2.67
C ALA A 242 24.33 27.23 -2.77
N ILE A 243 23.37 26.79 -1.95
CA ILE A 243 22.01 27.35 -1.94
C ILE A 243 22.03 28.79 -1.42
N LYS A 244 22.77 29.05 -0.33
CA LYS A 244 22.94 30.39 0.25
C LYS A 244 23.65 31.37 -0.71
N THR A 245 24.43 30.86 -1.66
CA THR A 245 25.09 31.66 -2.71
C THR A 245 24.31 31.73 -4.04
N GLY A 246 23.14 31.08 -4.13
CA GLY A 246 22.26 31.12 -5.31
C GLY A 246 22.66 30.19 -6.46
N LYS A 247 23.60 29.27 -6.24
CA LYS A 247 24.09 28.34 -7.27
C LYS A 247 23.06 27.26 -7.64
N ARG A 248 23.23 26.65 -8.81
CA ARG A 248 22.37 25.60 -9.38
C ARG A 248 23.23 24.45 -9.93
N CYS A 249 22.66 23.24 -10.02
CA CYS A 249 23.36 22.09 -10.59
C CYS A 249 23.44 22.18 -12.11
N CYS A 250 24.58 21.77 -12.64
CA CYS A 250 24.77 21.61 -14.07
C CYS A 250 24.59 20.15 -14.47
N ASN A 251 23.35 19.77 -14.79
CA ASN A 251 23.03 18.40 -15.18
C ASN A 251 23.40 18.14 -16.67
N PRO A 252 23.80 16.90 -17.05
CA PRO A 252 23.97 15.70 -16.23
C PRO A 252 25.36 15.58 -15.54
N GLY A 253 26.11 16.67 -15.36
CA GLY A 253 27.38 16.68 -14.63
C GLY A 253 27.24 16.79 -13.10
N THR A 254 28.38 16.78 -12.41
CA THR A 254 28.48 16.94 -10.94
C THR A 254 28.69 18.38 -10.48
N LEU A 255 28.90 19.32 -11.41
CA LEU A 255 29.29 20.70 -11.11
C LEU A 255 28.09 21.57 -10.68
N ALA A 256 28.33 22.53 -9.78
CA ALA A 256 27.40 23.60 -9.45
C ALA A 256 27.88 24.95 -10.02
N TYR A 257 27.01 25.65 -10.74
CA TYR A 257 27.29 26.94 -11.38
C TYR A 257 26.53 28.08 -10.72
N ASP A 258 27.08 29.29 -10.80
CA ASP A 258 26.39 30.52 -10.43
C ASP A 258 25.59 31.06 -11.64
N PRO A 259 24.25 31.06 -11.62
CA PRO A 259 23.44 31.50 -12.76
C PRO A 259 23.56 33.00 -13.06
N ARG A 260 24.25 33.80 -12.24
CA ARG A 260 24.53 35.22 -12.50
C ARG A 260 25.62 35.39 -13.56
N ASN A 261 26.75 34.71 -13.42
CA ASN A 261 27.94 34.88 -14.27
C ASN A 261 28.41 33.61 -15.00
N GLN A 262 27.76 32.47 -14.82
CA GLN A 262 28.02 31.20 -15.52
C GLN A 262 26.76 30.66 -16.19
N ALA A 263 26.94 29.66 -17.05
CA ALA A 263 25.90 28.86 -17.67
C ALA A 263 26.27 27.37 -17.65
N CYS A 264 25.27 26.50 -17.60
CA CYS A 264 25.45 25.06 -17.77
C CYS A 264 25.21 24.66 -19.23
N CYS A 265 26.10 23.82 -19.77
CA CYS A 265 25.97 23.17 -21.07
C CYS A 265 26.25 21.67 -20.92
N TYR A 266 25.20 20.86 -20.84
CA TYR A 266 25.28 19.38 -20.80
C TYR A 266 26.30 18.82 -19.77
N GLY A 267 26.33 19.38 -18.56
CA GLY A 267 27.24 18.98 -17.49
C GLY A 267 28.50 19.83 -17.34
N GLU A 268 28.89 20.59 -18.38
CA GLU A 268 29.98 21.56 -18.32
C GLU A 268 29.52 22.93 -17.82
N VAL A 269 30.35 23.60 -17.02
CA VAL A 269 30.10 24.97 -16.55
C VAL A 269 31.00 25.95 -17.29
N LYS A 270 30.40 26.81 -18.12
CA LYS A 270 31.08 27.87 -18.87
C LYS A 270 30.77 29.22 -18.25
N ARG A 271 31.72 30.16 -18.22
CA ARG A 271 31.45 31.54 -17.81
C ARG A 271 30.60 32.24 -18.88
N LYS A 272 29.81 33.23 -18.51
CA LYS A 272 29.08 34.06 -19.49
C LYS A 272 30.02 34.97 -20.31
N THR A 273 31.26 35.14 -19.85
CA THR A 273 32.39 35.68 -20.62
C THR A 273 33.01 34.66 -21.59
N GLU A 274 32.40 33.48 -21.72
CA GLU A 274 32.75 32.37 -22.63
C GLU A 274 31.49 31.90 -23.38
N ARG A 275 30.63 32.86 -23.78
CA ARG A 275 29.43 32.67 -24.61
C ARG A 275 29.58 33.40 -25.94
N PRO A 276 30.27 32.82 -26.93
CA PRO A 276 30.77 33.62 -28.02
C PRO A 276 29.68 34.08 -29.02
N GLU A 277 28.50 33.44 -29.08
CA GLU A 277 27.32 34.00 -29.80
C GLU A 277 26.97 35.39 -29.25
N LEU A 278 26.91 35.50 -27.91
CA LEU A 278 26.56 36.74 -27.22
C LEU A 278 27.69 37.77 -27.31
N GLN A 279 28.94 37.33 -27.48
CA GLN A 279 30.07 38.22 -27.78
C GLN A 279 29.98 38.80 -29.18
N PHE A 280 29.57 37.98 -30.16
CA PHE A 280 29.37 38.40 -31.55
C PHE A 280 28.27 39.46 -31.64
N GLU A 281 27.07 39.19 -31.10
CA GLU A 281 25.96 40.14 -31.10
C GLU A 281 26.28 41.44 -30.33
N ALA A 282 26.95 41.34 -29.17
CA ALA A 282 27.34 42.53 -28.40
C ALA A 282 28.40 43.38 -29.12
N ALA A 283 29.39 42.74 -29.76
CA ALA A 283 30.39 43.43 -30.56
C ALA A 283 29.76 44.09 -31.80
N TRP A 284 28.85 43.38 -32.49
CA TRP A 284 28.16 43.86 -33.68
C TRP A 284 27.25 45.06 -33.37
N ALA A 285 26.49 44.99 -32.27
CA ALA A 285 25.71 46.11 -31.76
C ALA A 285 26.61 47.32 -31.40
N MET A 286 27.76 47.10 -30.75
CA MET A 286 28.70 48.18 -30.44
C MET A 286 29.35 48.77 -31.69
N THR A 287 29.64 48.00 -32.75
CA THR A 287 30.12 48.57 -34.02
C THR A 287 29.07 49.46 -34.68
N ASN A 288 27.80 49.09 -34.62
CA ASN A 288 26.69 49.89 -35.16
C ASN A 288 26.48 51.20 -34.37
N ILE A 289 26.82 51.24 -33.07
CA ILE A 289 26.84 52.46 -32.25
C ILE A 289 28.09 53.31 -32.56
N ALA A 290 29.25 52.67 -32.74
CA ALA A 290 30.51 53.34 -33.05
C ALA A 290 30.54 54.01 -34.44
N SER A 291 29.79 53.48 -35.41
CA SER A 291 29.55 54.07 -36.74
C SER A 291 28.54 55.22 -36.76
N GLY A 292 28.02 55.64 -35.58
CA GLY A 292 27.14 56.79 -35.44
C GLY A 292 27.89 58.12 -35.38
N THR A 293 27.41 59.04 -34.55
CA THR A 293 28.05 60.34 -34.33
C THR A 293 29.38 60.21 -33.58
N SER A 294 30.29 61.16 -33.78
CA SER A 294 31.61 61.21 -33.11
C SER A 294 31.54 61.19 -31.57
N ASN A 295 30.42 61.64 -30.99
CA ASN A 295 30.16 61.52 -29.55
C ASN A 295 29.80 60.09 -29.12
N GLN A 296 29.01 59.36 -29.93
CA GLN A 296 28.73 57.93 -29.70
C GLN A 296 30.02 57.11 -29.83
N THR A 297 30.84 57.36 -30.86
CA THR A 297 32.16 56.72 -31.03
C THR A 297 33.06 56.95 -29.81
N LYS A 298 33.13 58.19 -29.27
CA LYS A 298 33.90 58.52 -28.06
C LYS A 298 33.39 57.79 -26.81
N PHE A 299 32.09 57.53 -26.69
CA PHE A 299 31.52 56.76 -25.58
C PHE A 299 31.88 55.27 -25.68
N VAL A 300 31.76 54.66 -26.88
CA VAL A 300 32.17 53.26 -27.09
C VAL A 300 33.67 53.08 -26.82
N MET A 301 34.52 54.00 -27.28
CA MET A 301 35.96 54.00 -27.03
C MET A 301 36.31 54.04 -25.52
N LYS A 302 35.56 54.79 -24.71
CA LYS A 302 35.72 54.79 -23.24
C LYS A 302 35.24 53.49 -22.58
N ALA A 303 34.20 52.85 -23.12
CA ALA A 303 33.65 51.62 -22.55
C ALA A 303 34.47 50.37 -22.92
N TRP A 304 35.09 50.33 -24.11
CA TRP A 304 35.88 49.18 -24.61
C TRP A 304 37.25 49.03 -23.92
N ALA A 305 37.68 50.00 -23.10
CA ALA A 305 38.98 49.98 -22.41
C ALA A 305 39.13 48.91 -21.30
N VAL A 306 38.21 47.94 -21.21
CA VAL A 306 38.23 46.80 -20.29
C VAL A 306 38.34 45.50 -21.11
N PRO A 307 39.34 44.63 -20.87
CA PRO A 307 39.62 43.49 -21.75
C PRO A 307 38.63 42.32 -21.62
N ASN A 308 38.61 41.42 -22.64
CA ASN A 308 38.38 39.96 -22.60
C ASN A 308 37.44 39.29 -23.66
N PHE A 309 37.14 39.88 -24.84
CA PHE A 309 36.26 39.23 -25.87
C PHE A 309 36.99 38.81 -27.16
N LYS A 310 36.74 37.58 -27.66
CA LYS A 310 37.20 37.05 -28.99
C LYS A 310 36.35 35.85 -29.53
N GLN A 311 35.68 36.07 -30.67
CA GLN A 311 35.37 35.15 -31.81
C GLN A 311 34.26 34.04 -31.74
N GLU A 312 33.38 33.98 -32.78
CA GLU A 312 32.46 32.84 -33.10
C GLU A 312 31.76 32.88 -34.50
N LYS A 313 30.99 31.80 -34.85
CA LYS A 313 29.90 31.59 -35.87
C LYS A 313 29.21 30.21 -35.63
N THR A 314 28.05 29.75 -36.14
CA THR A 314 26.66 30.22 -36.52
C THR A 314 25.85 28.99 -37.05
N LYS A 315 24.52 28.79 -36.81
CA LYS A 315 23.70 27.68 -37.44
C LYS A 315 22.15 27.80 -37.39
N SER A 316 21.40 26.89 -38.04
CA SER A 316 19.92 26.93 -38.31
C SER A 316 19.16 25.56 -38.30
N ASP A 317 17.81 25.55 -38.41
CA ASP A 317 16.87 24.41 -38.20
C ASP A 317 16.23 23.77 -39.47
N PHE A 318 15.67 22.54 -39.34
CA PHE A 318 15.14 21.70 -40.45
C PHE A 318 13.84 20.92 -40.13
N CYS A 319 13.08 20.57 -41.18
CA CYS A 319 11.92 19.67 -41.22
C CYS A 319 12.08 18.68 -42.38
N GLY A 320 11.99 17.37 -42.13
CA GLY A 320 12.30 16.35 -43.14
C GLY A 320 13.72 16.51 -43.71
N LYS A 321 13.83 16.90 -44.98
CA LYS A 321 15.10 17.25 -45.66
C LYS A 321 15.27 18.74 -45.98
N GLN A 322 14.34 19.61 -45.56
CA GLN A 322 14.32 21.03 -45.93
C GLN A 322 14.50 21.93 -44.70
N SER A 323 15.20 23.06 -44.84
CA SER A 323 15.26 24.08 -43.79
C SER A 323 13.95 24.88 -43.72
N TYR A 324 13.51 25.22 -42.50
CA TYR A 324 12.24 25.94 -42.30
C TYR A 324 12.33 26.87 -41.07
N ASP A 325 11.65 28.03 -41.13
CA ASP A 325 11.53 28.90 -39.95
C ASP A 325 10.40 28.42 -39.05
N LYS A 326 10.77 27.68 -37.99
CA LYS A 326 9.84 27.22 -36.94
C LYS A 326 9.09 28.34 -36.21
N LYS A 327 9.39 29.62 -36.45
CA LYS A 327 8.60 30.76 -35.96
C LYS A 327 7.42 31.11 -36.88
N SER A 328 7.51 30.86 -38.19
CA SER A 328 6.43 31.11 -39.16
C SER A 328 5.70 29.87 -39.62
N ASP A 329 6.41 28.76 -39.78
CA ASP A 329 5.99 27.59 -40.53
C ASP A 329 5.76 26.40 -39.58
N LEU A 330 4.81 25.51 -39.91
CA LEU A 330 4.59 24.24 -39.20
C LEU A 330 5.17 23.07 -39.98
N CYS A 331 5.75 22.11 -39.27
CA CYS A 331 6.18 20.82 -39.81
C CYS A 331 5.19 19.74 -39.33
N CYS A 332 4.39 19.17 -40.22
CA CYS A 332 3.38 18.15 -39.90
C CYS A 332 3.71 16.87 -40.67
N ASN A 333 4.19 15.83 -39.98
CA ASN A 333 4.65 14.57 -40.57
C ASN A 333 5.54 14.73 -41.83
N ASN A 334 6.55 15.61 -41.71
CA ASN A 334 7.52 16.03 -42.73
C ASN A 334 7.02 16.98 -43.84
N GLU A 335 5.75 17.39 -43.85
CA GLU A 335 5.24 18.45 -44.73
C GLU A 335 5.34 19.83 -44.08
N ILE A 336 5.83 20.84 -44.83
CA ILE A 336 6.01 22.22 -44.32
C ILE A 336 4.82 23.09 -44.72
N HIS A 337 3.96 23.40 -43.76
CA HIS A 337 2.87 24.37 -43.92
C HIS A 337 3.39 25.78 -43.60
N ARG A 338 3.82 26.50 -44.65
CA ARG A 338 4.36 27.85 -44.53
C ARG A 338 3.34 28.83 -43.96
N GLY A 339 3.78 29.71 -43.05
CA GLY A 339 2.95 30.70 -42.37
C GLY A 339 1.92 30.13 -41.36
N ALA A 340 1.67 28.82 -41.33
CA ALA A 340 0.58 28.23 -40.55
C ALA A 340 0.75 28.39 -39.02
N HIS A 341 1.99 28.48 -38.53
CA HIS A 341 2.26 28.76 -37.11
C HIS A 341 1.82 30.19 -36.75
N LYS A 342 2.14 31.18 -37.59
CA LYS A 342 1.69 32.58 -37.43
C LYS A 342 0.16 32.73 -37.54
N MET A 343 -0.51 31.84 -38.27
CA MET A 343 -1.98 31.80 -38.34
C MET A 343 -2.65 31.09 -37.14
N GLY A 344 -1.87 30.57 -36.17
CA GLY A 344 -2.41 29.89 -34.98
C GLY A 344 -2.94 28.48 -35.22
N LYS A 345 -2.69 27.90 -36.41
CA LYS A 345 -3.10 26.52 -36.73
C LYS A 345 -2.29 25.48 -35.95
N ARG A 346 -2.75 24.22 -35.99
CA ARG A 346 -2.07 23.05 -35.41
C ARG A 346 -2.08 21.88 -36.38
N CYS A 347 -1.08 20.99 -36.29
CA CYS A 347 -1.08 19.72 -37.04
C CYS A 347 -2.19 18.79 -36.53
N CYS A 348 -2.89 18.11 -37.44
CA CYS A 348 -3.90 17.10 -37.13
C CYS A 348 -3.28 15.70 -37.24
N ASN A 349 -2.57 15.29 -36.19
CA ASN A 349 -1.87 13.99 -36.15
C ASN A 349 -2.89 12.83 -36.03
N PRO A 350 -2.63 11.65 -36.63
CA PRO A 350 -1.42 11.25 -37.37
C PRO A 350 -1.40 11.63 -38.87
N GLY A 351 -2.29 12.50 -39.34
CA GLY A 351 -2.24 13.05 -40.70
C GLY A 351 -1.16 14.14 -40.87
N THR A 352 -1.03 14.68 -42.09
CA THR A 352 -0.18 15.85 -42.38
C THR A 352 -0.96 17.17 -42.32
N LEU A 353 -2.30 17.12 -42.30
CA LEU A 353 -3.19 18.29 -42.36
C LEU A 353 -2.97 19.29 -41.20
N THR A 354 -3.33 20.56 -41.43
CA THR A 354 -3.42 21.59 -40.38
C THR A 354 -4.86 22.09 -40.18
N TYR A 355 -5.26 22.24 -38.92
CA TYR A 355 -6.60 22.72 -38.52
C TYR A 355 -6.53 24.02 -37.70
N ASP A 356 -7.63 24.76 -37.68
CA ASP A 356 -7.80 25.95 -36.84
C ASP A 356 -8.56 25.60 -35.54
N PRO A 357 -7.92 25.61 -34.37
CA PRO A 357 -8.56 25.17 -33.12
C PRO A 357 -9.67 26.12 -32.62
N ARG A 358 -9.97 27.23 -33.33
CA ARG A 358 -11.07 28.14 -32.98
C ARG A 358 -12.44 27.67 -33.48
N ASN A 359 -12.49 26.91 -34.56
CA ASN A 359 -13.75 26.42 -35.17
C ASN A 359 -13.64 25.01 -35.79
N GLN A 360 -12.51 24.33 -35.61
CA GLN A 360 -12.28 22.95 -36.06
C GLN A 360 -11.67 22.11 -34.94
N ILE A 361 -11.93 20.80 -35.01
CA ILE A 361 -11.33 19.79 -34.14
C ILE A 361 -10.71 18.68 -35.01
N CYS A 362 -9.59 18.14 -34.54
CA CYS A 362 -8.94 16.99 -35.13
C CYS A 362 -9.43 15.70 -34.45
N CYS A 363 -10.07 14.80 -35.18
CA CYS A 363 -10.42 13.46 -34.71
C CYS A 363 -9.59 12.44 -35.51
N HIS A 364 -8.62 11.78 -34.88
CA HIS A 364 -7.82 10.69 -35.47
C HIS A 364 -7.13 10.97 -36.83
N GLY A 365 -6.79 12.23 -37.12
CA GLY A 365 -6.13 12.65 -38.35
C GLY A 365 -7.05 13.34 -39.38
N GLU A 366 -8.36 13.31 -39.15
CA GLU A 366 -9.35 14.06 -39.93
C GLU A 366 -9.78 15.36 -39.22
N VAL A 367 -10.15 16.37 -39.99
CA VAL A 367 -10.54 17.70 -39.48
C VAL A 367 -12.04 17.93 -39.64
N LYS A 368 -12.76 17.99 -38.51
CA LYS A 368 -14.19 18.32 -38.47
C LYS A 368 -14.41 19.77 -38.05
N ARG A 369 -15.49 20.41 -38.54
CA ARG A 369 -15.93 21.73 -38.03
C ARG A 369 -16.72 21.56 -36.74
N ILE A 370 -16.57 22.50 -35.83
CA ILE A 370 -17.44 22.66 -34.66
C ILE A 370 -18.66 23.44 -35.15
N ALA A 371 -19.85 22.82 -35.12
CA ALA A 371 -21.06 23.45 -35.63
C ALA A 371 -21.59 24.56 -34.70
N GLU A 372 -22.10 25.63 -35.28
CA GLU A 372 -22.85 26.66 -34.55
C GLU A 372 -24.26 26.15 -34.20
N ARG A 373 -24.89 26.74 -33.18
CA ARG A 373 -26.14 26.21 -32.61
C ARG A 373 -27.30 26.23 -33.62
N PRO A 374 -28.13 25.19 -33.69
CA PRO A 374 -29.52 25.34 -34.11
C PRO A 374 -30.26 26.32 -33.19
N GLU A 375 -31.28 26.99 -33.72
CA GLU A 375 -32.11 27.93 -32.95
C GLU A 375 -32.99 27.21 -31.91
N LEU A 376 -33.59 27.97 -30.98
CA LEU A 376 -34.44 27.38 -29.94
C LEU A 376 -35.75 26.84 -30.53
N GLN A 377 -35.97 25.53 -30.39
CA GLN A 377 -37.31 24.99 -30.21
C GLN A 377 -37.59 24.79 -28.71
N LEU A 378 -38.62 25.50 -28.22
CA LEU A 378 -39.09 25.49 -26.85
C LEU A 378 -40.33 24.58 -26.74
N ASP A 379 -40.12 23.29 -26.53
CA ASP A 379 -41.20 22.37 -26.17
C ASP A 379 -41.56 22.52 -24.68
N PHE A 380 -42.82 22.88 -24.41
CA PHE A 380 -43.32 23.17 -23.06
C PHE A 380 -43.56 21.90 -22.23
N LEU A 381 -42.83 21.73 -21.11
CA LEU A 381 -43.10 20.70 -20.10
C LEU A 381 -43.06 21.23 -18.65
N GLY A 382 -43.92 22.21 -18.37
CA GLY A 382 -44.32 22.59 -17.01
C GLY A 382 -43.31 23.43 -16.21
N PRO A 383 -43.64 23.78 -14.95
CA PRO A 383 -42.78 24.59 -14.10
C PRO A 383 -41.57 23.81 -13.54
N ASP A 384 -40.53 24.56 -13.20
CA ASP A 384 -39.39 24.18 -12.35
C ASP A 384 -38.39 23.11 -12.86
N LYS A 385 -38.29 22.87 -14.18
CA LYS A 385 -37.13 22.15 -14.77
C LYS A 385 -36.61 22.73 -16.08
N TYR A 386 -35.55 23.54 -15.99
CA TYR A 386 -34.62 23.79 -17.09
C TYR A 386 -33.32 23.01 -16.89
N ARG A 387 -32.84 22.31 -17.93
CA ARG A 387 -31.50 21.71 -17.95
C ARG A 387 -30.69 22.34 -19.08
N VAL A 388 -29.76 23.23 -18.74
CA VAL A 388 -28.81 23.78 -19.71
C VAL A 388 -27.84 22.68 -20.14
N GLY A 389 -28.06 22.12 -21.32
CA GLY A 389 -27.15 21.16 -21.95
C GLY A 389 -26.01 21.87 -22.67
N THR A 390 -24.86 22.01 -22.03
CA THR A 390 -23.61 22.30 -22.76
C THR A 390 -23.07 21.00 -23.34
N GLN A 391 -23.17 20.81 -24.66
CA GLN A 391 -22.40 19.74 -25.33
C GLN A 391 -20.91 20.00 -25.09
N GLN A 392 -20.20 18.98 -24.63
CA GLN A 392 -18.75 19.06 -24.43
C GLN A 392 -18.02 18.69 -25.74
N PRO A 393 -16.82 19.25 -26.01
CA PRO A 393 -16.11 19.02 -27.28
C PRO A 393 -15.89 17.54 -27.59
N ASP A 394 -15.74 16.72 -26.56
CA ASP A 394 -15.48 15.28 -26.64
C ASP A 394 -16.58 14.53 -27.43
N GLN A 395 -17.84 14.99 -27.37
CA GLN A 395 -18.96 14.36 -28.07
C GLN A 395 -18.82 14.46 -29.61
N VAL A 396 -18.10 15.45 -30.13
CA VAL A 396 -17.96 15.71 -31.59
C VAL A 396 -17.11 14.65 -32.29
N CYS A 397 -16.24 13.92 -31.55
CA CYS A 397 -15.51 12.79 -32.10
C CYS A 397 -16.24 11.43 -31.91
N ASP A 398 -17.20 11.33 -30.97
CA ASP A 398 -17.85 10.06 -30.59
C ASP A 398 -19.10 9.70 -31.42
N GLU A 399 -19.78 10.66 -32.06
CA GLU A 399 -20.99 10.40 -32.89
C GLU A 399 -20.76 9.49 -34.13
N GLY A 400 -19.55 8.99 -34.35
CA GLY A 400 -19.20 8.09 -35.45
C GLY A 400 -19.21 6.58 -35.13
N LEU A 401 -19.06 6.17 -33.86
CA LEU A 401 -18.82 4.76 -33.50
C LEU A 401 -19.50 4.34 -32.18
N GLY A 402 -20.53 3.49 -32.29
CA GLY A 402 -21.07 2.76 -31.14
C GLY A 402 -20.17 1.61 -30.68
N LEU A 403 -20.49 1.06 -29.50
CA LEU A 403 -19.94 -0.15 -28.86
C LEU A 403 -18.66 -0.02 -28.00
N SER A 404 -18.88 0.49 -26.77
CA SER A 404 -18.61 -0.22 -25.50
C SER A 404 -17.24 -0.85 -25.14
N LYS A 405 -16.76 -0.49 -23.93
CA LYS A 405 -16.05 -1.33 -22.91
C LYS A 405 -14.92 -2.29 -23.37
N LEU A 406 -13.71 -2.20 -22.78
CA LEU A 406 -13.12 -3.24 -21.88
C LEU A 406 -11.68 -2.99 -21.35
N HIS A 407 -11.32 -3.86 -20.40
CA HIS A 407 -10.11 -4.09 -19.58
C HIS A 407 -8.68 -3.57 -19.92
N LYS A 408 -8.04 -3.01 -18.86
CA LYS A 408 -6.87 -3.52 -18.09
C LYS A 408 -5.69 -4.26 -18.78
N SER A 409 -4.48 -3.69 -18.52
CA SER A 409 -3.23 -4.30 -17.98
C SER A 409 -2.35 -5.29 -18.77
N HIS A 410 -1.04 -4.98 -18.81
CA HIS A 410 0.23 -5.76 -18.71
C HIS A 410 1.33 -4.93 -19.45
N ILE A 411 2.58 -4.67 -19.00
CA ILE A 411 3.64 -5.39 -18.27
C ILE A 411 4.43 -6.38 -19.16
N LEU A 412 5.47 -5.91 -19.86
CA LEU A 412 6.91 -6.22 -19.58
C LEU A 412 7.92 -5.46 -20.50
N ASP A 413 9.20 -5.62 -20.18
CA ASP A 413 10.47 -5.03 -20.71
C ASP A 413 11.29 -6.16 -21.43
N PRO A 414 12.60 -6.08 -21.84
CA PRO A 414 13.53 -4.96 -22.09
C PRO A 414 14.42 -5.11 -23.39
N HIS A 415 15.39 -4.18 -23.56
CA HIS A 415 16.72 -4.32 -24.21
C HIS A 415 16.90 -4.74 -25.70
N LEU A 416 17.50 -3.82 -26.49
CA LEU A 416 18.51 -3.98 -27.58
C LEU A 416 18.53 -2.67 -28.41
N ALA A 417 19.64 -2.01 -28.77
CA ALA A 417 21.03 -2.06 -28.31
C ALA A 417 21.71 -0.69 -28.59
N GLU A 418 22.72 -0.30 -27.79
CA GLU A 418 23.72 0.69 -28.23
C GLU A 418 24.77 0.00 -29.12
N MET A 419 25.43 0.74 -30.04
CA MET A 419 26.90 0.74 -30.24
C MET A 419 27.35 1.49 -31.52
N PHE A 420 28.26 2.47 -31.36
CA PHE A 420 29.21 3.02 -32.36
C PHE A 420 28.63 3.75 -33.61
N SER A 421 29.29 4.76 -34.22
CA SER A 421 30.32 5.69 -33.71
C SER A 421 30.47 6.95 -34.60
N ALA A 422 31.50 7.74 -34.28
CA ALA A 422 31.96 9.02 -34.80
C ALA A 422 32.33 9.11 -36.32
N ILE A 423 32.97 10.24 -36.67
CA ILE A 423 33.36 10.76 -38.00
C ILE A 423 32.21 11.55 -38.69
N GLY A 424 32.39 12.79 -39.16
CA GLY A 424 33.53 13.71 -38.99
C GLY A 424 33.82 14.52 -40.26
N TYR A 425 33.74 15.86 -40.17
CA TYR A 425 34.01 16.84 -41.24
C TYR A 425 33.04 16.74 -42.45
N GLY A 426 32.82 17.80 -43.23
CA GLY A 426 33.23 19.21 -43.10
C GLY A 426 33.02 19.96 -44.43
N LEU A 427 33.14 21.30 -44.40
CA LEU A 427 33.15 22.22 -45.57
C LEU A 427 31.81 22.27 -46.35
N TRP A 428 31.29 23.42 -46.80
CA TRP A 428 31.77 24.81 -46.80
C TRP A 428 30.86 25.74 -45.97
#